data_AF-A0A954YE39-F1
#
_entry.id   AF-A0A954YE39-F1
#
_cell.length_a   1.000
_cell.length_b   1.000
_cell.length_c   1.000
_cell.angle_alpha   90.00
_cell.angle_beta   90.00
_cell.angle_gamma   90.00
#
_symmetry.space_group_name_H-M   'P 1'
#
loop_
_entity.id
_entity.type
_entity.pdbx_description
1 polymer ?
#
loop_
_entity_poly.entity_id
_entity_poly.type
_entity_poly.pdbx_seq_one_letter_code
_entity_poly.pdbx_strand_id
1 'polypeptide(L)'
;MDVKGWNYRVIEFVDPLSGPWRSIHEVYYDDEGRPFAYMEDPAGVISDEGDGFDLSGVLDMMRSALDKPVLVEKDFEAARDPDRRGEGSK
;
A
#
# COMPACT_ATOMS: atom_id res chain seq x y z
N MET A 1 5.78 -11.23 10.38
CA MET A 1 5.77 -12.46 9.57
C MET A 1 5.13 -12.08 8.25
N ASP A 2 5.97 -12.11 7.22
CA ASP A 2 5.78 -11.96 5.78
C ASP A 2 4.59 -11.12 5.29
N VAL A 3 4.87 -9.86 4.95
CA VAL A 3 4.21 -9.23 3.81
C VAL A 3 5.23 -9.15 2.69
N LYS A 4 5.49 -10.28 2.03
CA LYS A 4 5.96 -10.23 0.64
C LYS A 4 4.73 -9.98 -0.23
N GLY A 5 4.79 -8.97 -1.08
CA GLY A 5 3.69 -8.62 -1.98
C GLY A 5 2.99 -7.32 -1.58
N TRP A 6 1.66 -7.33 -1.56
CA TRP A 6 0.85 -6.12 -1.40
C TRP A 6 -0.23 -6.28 -0.33
N ASN A 7 -0.73 -5.15 0.17
CA ASN A 7 -1.88 -5.10 1.07
C ASN A 7 -2.64 -3.78 0.92
N TYR A 8 -3.94 -3.77 1.19
CA TYR A 8 -4.69 -2.51 1.33
C TYR A 8 -4.30 -1.81 2.63
N ARG A 9 -3.98 -0.51 2.52
CA ARG A 9 -3.69 0.38 3.65
C ARG A 9 -4.38 1.72 3.48
N VAL A 10 -4.78 2.31 4.61
CA VAL A 10 -5.13 3.72 4.66
C VAL A 10 -3.85 4.55 4.58
N ILE A 11 -3.81 5.48 3.62
CA ILE A 11 -2.77 6.49 3.50
C ILE A 11 -3.40 7.86 3.78
N GLU A 12 -2.72 8.67 4.57
CA GLU A 12 -3.01 10.10 4.74
C GLU A 12 -2.10 10.93 3.84
N PHE A 13 -2.73 11.76 3.02
CA PHE A 13 -2.08 12.74 2.15
C PHE A 13 -2.33 14.13 2.71
N VAL A 14 -1.34 15.00 2.60
CA VAL A 14 -1.45 16.39 3.06
C VAL A 14 -1.24 17.33 1.89
N ASP A 15 -2.33 17.93 1.43
CA ASP A 15 -2.26 18.99 0.42
C ASP A 15 -2.27 20.37 1.10
N PRO A 16 -1.36 21.29 0.74
CA PRO A 16 -1.29 22.62 1.35
C PRO A 16 -2.56 23.47 1.22
N LEU A 17 -3.41 23.21 0.22
CA LEU A 17 -4.59 24.02 -0.10
C LEU A 17 -5.88 23.43 0.47
N SER A 18 -6.00 22.11 0.47
CA SER A 18 -7.21 21.37 0.85
C SER A 18 -7.10 20.63 2.19
N GLY A 19 -5.92 20.58 2.79
CA GLY A 19 -5.68 19.95 4.07
C GLY A 19 -5.49 18.43 3.97
N PRO A 20 -5.47 17.72 5.12
CA PRO A 20 -5.26 16.28 5.13
C PRO A 20 -6.50 15.53 4.64
N TRP A 21 -6.29 14.51 3.83
CA TRP A 21 -7.33 13.58 3.40
C TRP A 21 -6.80 12.14 3.41
N ARG A 22 -7.70 11.16 3.44
CA ARG A 22 -7.36 9.74 3.55
C ARG A 22 -8.10 8.91 2.52
N SER A 23 -7.41 7.89 2.03
CA SER A 23 -7.92 6.88 1.09
C SER A 23 -7.24 5.54 1.33
N ILE A 24 -7.87 4.48 0.85
CA ILE A 24 -7.29 3.14 0.83
C ILE A 24 -6.54 2.96 -0.48
N HIS A 25 -5.29 2.51 -0.43
CA HIS A 25 -4.45 2.21 -1.58
C HIS A 25 -3.90 0.79 -1.49
N GLU A 26 -3.55 0.22 -2.64
CA GLU A 26 -2.64 -0.92 -2.69
C GLU A 26 -1.24 -0.47 -2.29
N VAL A 27 -0.68 -1.07 -1.25
CA VAL A 27 0.66 -0.80 -0.75
C VAL A 27 1.54 -2.03 -0.93
N TYR A 28 2.69 -1.84 -1.57
CA TYR A 28 3.68 -2.89 -1.82
C TYR A 28 4.80 -2.85 -0.78
N TYR A 29 5.22 -4.04 -0.35
CA TYR A 29 6.20 -4.24 0.71
C TYR A 29 7.42 -4.99 0.21
N ASP A 30 8.60 -4.62 0.72
CA ASP A 30 9.86 -5.29 0.40
C ASP A 30 10.02 -6.60 1.19
N ASP A 31 11.12 -7.32 0.97
CA ASP A 31 11.39 -8.60 1.65
C ASP A 31 11.59 -8.45 3.17
N GLU A 32 11.85 -7.23 3.67
CA GLU A 32 11.95 -6.91 5.10
C GLU A 32 10.60 -6.45 5.68
N GLY A 33 9.54 -6.41 4.86
CA GLY A 33 8.20 -5.98 5.23
C GLY A 33 8.04 -4.46 5.35
N ARG A 34 8.93 -3.68 4.75
CA ARG A 34 8.84 -2.21 4.71
C ARG A 34 8.02 -1.76 3.49
N PRO A 35 7.09 -0.80 3.64
CA PRO A 35 6.37 -0.27 2.50
C PRO A 35 7.33 0.49 1.58
N PHE A 36 7.29 0.21 0.28
CA PHE A 36 8.18 0.85 -0.70
C PHE A 36 7.45 1.58 -1.84
N ALA A 37 6.19 1.22 -2.09
CA ALA A 37 5.36 1.87 -3.10
C ALA A 37 3.87 1.74 -2.76
N TYR A 38 3.06 2.60 -3.36
CA TYR A 38 1.61 2.48 -3.40
C TYR A 38 1.09 2.87 -4.79
N MET A 39 -0.08 2.35 -5.18
CA MET A 39 -0.75 2.77 -6.42
C MET A 39 -1.22 4.21 -6.30
N GLU A 40 -0.99 5.04 -7.32
CA GLU A 40 -1.32 6.48 -7.29
C GLU A 40 -2.83 6.72 -7.05
N ASP A 41 -3.68 5.97 -7.76
CA ASP A 41 -5.13 6.04 -7.58
C ASP A 41 -5.58 5.27 -6.33
N PRO A 42 -6.60 5.77 -5.59
CA PRO A 42 -7.26 5.00 -4.54
C PRO A 42 -7.80 3.66 -5.06
N ALA A 43 -7.71 2.63 -4.23
CA ALA A 43 -8.23 1.31 -4.55
C ALA A 43 -9.76 1.35 -4.73
N GLY A 44 -10.23 0.78 -5.84
CA GLY A 44 -11.64 0.56 -6.11
C GLY A 44 -12.14 -0.79 -5.57
N VAL A 45 -13.46 -0.92 -5.42
CA VAL A 45 -14.10 -2.22 -5.13
C VAL A 45 -14.34 -2.94 -6.46
N ILE A 46 -13.35 -3.71 -6.90
CA ILE A 46 -13.33 -4.37 -8.21
C ILE A 46 -12.91 -5.83 -8.01
N SER A 47 -13.46 -6.74 -8.79
CA SER A 47 -13.12 -8.17 -8.80
C SER A 47 -13.08 -8.63 -10.26
N ASP A 48 -11.91 -9.10 -10.70
CA ASP A 48 -11.72 -9.65 -12.04
C ASP A 48 -11.69 -11.19 -12.01
N GLU A 49 -12.05 -11.80 -13.14
CA GLU A 49 -11.94 -13.25 -13.33
C GLU A 49 -10.47 -13.69 -13.27
N GLY A 50 -9.99 -14.04 -12.07
CA GLY A 50 -8.61 -14.51 -11.87
C GLY A 50 -8.00 -14.13 -10.52
N ASP A 51 -8.51 -13.11 -9.84
CA ASP A 51 -7.90 -12.57 -8.60
C ASP A 51 -8.16 -13.43 -7.36
N GLY A 52 -9.05 -14.42 -7.48
CA GLY A 52 -9.37 -15.35 -6.39
C GLY A 52 -10.29 -14.77 -5.31
N PHE A 53 -10.73 -13.52 -5.45
CA PHE A 53 -11.67 -12.86 -4.54
C PHE A 53 -12.88 -12.31 -5.31
N ASP A 54 -14.07 -12.48 -4.76
CA ASP A 54 -15.26 -11.74 -5.19
C ASP A 54 -15.30 -10.35 -4.53
N LEU A 55 -16.31 -9.54 -4.88
CA LEU A 55 -16.47 -8.20 -4.29
C LEU A 55 -16.61 -8.21 -2.76
N SER A 56 -17.15 -9.29 -2.17
CA SER A 56 -17.22 -9.41 -0.71
C SER A 56 -15.83 -9.60 -0.10
N GLY A 57 -15.01 -10.47 -0.71
CA GLY A 57 -13.62 -10.65 -0.29
C GLY A 57 -12.79 -9.37 -0.40
N VAL A 58 -12.99 -8.60 -1.49
CA VAL A 58 -12.35 -7.30 -1.66
C VAL A 58 -12.76 -6.32 -0.56
N LEU A 59 -14.05 -6.23 -0.26
CA LEU A 59 -14.55 -5.39 0.84
C LEU A 59 -13.99 -5.80 2.20
N ASP A 60 -13.87 -7.11 2.48
CA ASP A 60 -13.28 -7.60 3.72
C ASP A 60 -11.79 -7.23 3.84
N MET A 61 -11.03 -7.34 2.74
CA MET A 61 -9.63 -6.90 2.72
C MET A 61 -9.51 -5.38 2.92
N MET A 62 -10.31 -4.58 2.24
CA MET A 62 -10.34 -3.12 2.40
C MET A 62 -10.76 -2.74 3.83
N ARG A 63 -11.75 -3.43 4.40
CA ARG A 63 -12.16 -3.22 5.80
C ARG A 63 -11.02 -3.51 6.77
N SER A 64 -10.24 -4.57 6.53
CA SER A 64 -9.07 -4.89 7.37
C SER A 64 -8.00 -3.78 7.37
N ALA A 65 -7.97 -2.93 6.35
CA ALA A 65 -7.04 -1.79 6.29
C ALA A 65 -7.32 -0.76 7.38
N LEU A 66 -8.56 -0.66 7.84
CA LEU A 66 -8.98 0.30 8.88
C LEU A 66 -8.46 -0.07 10.28
N ASP A 67 -8.11 -1.34 10.49
CA ASP A 67 -7.55 -1.84 11.75
C ASP A 67 -6.00 -1.76 11.79
N LYS A 68 -5.37 -1.31 10.71
CA LYS A 68 -3.91 -1.18 10.59
C LYS A 68 -3.47 0.27 10.82
N PRO A 69 -2.21 0.52 11.20
CA PRO A 69 -1.69 1.89 11.29
C PRO A 69 -1.88 2.66 9.98
N VAL A 70 -2.31 3.91 10.08
CA VAL A 70 -2.37 4.83 8.93
C VAL A 70 -0.94 5.14 8.49
N LEU A 71 -0.68 5.04 7.19
CA LEU A 71 0.58 5.42 6.58
C LEU A 71 0.53 6.87 6.11
N VAL A 72 1.69 7.50 5.95
CA VAL A 72 1.87 8.82 5.35
C VAL A 72 2.90 8.73 4.22
N GLU A 73 2.95 9.73 3.33
CA GLU A 73 3.89 9.74 2.19
C GLU A 73 5.36 9.54 2.60
N LYS A 74 5.73 10.06 3.79
CA LYS A 74 7.08 9.92 4.35
C LYS A 74 7.47 8.46 4.62
N ASP A 75 6.51 7.57 4.87
CA ASP A 75 6.80 6.15 5.14
C ASP A 75 7.40 5.44 3.92
N PHE A 76 7.31 6.03 2.73
CA PHE A 76 7.79 5.48 1.46
C PHE A 76 9.13 6.10 0.99
N GLU A 77 9.65 7.12 1.66
CA GLU A 77 10.86 7.85 1.22
C GLU A 77 12.14 7.02 1.35
N ALA A 78 12.21 6.09 2.31
CA ALA A 78 13.39 5.25 2.55
C ALA A 78 13.67 4.22 1.43
N ALA A 79 12.68 3.97 0.56
CA ALA A 79 12.80 3.09 -0.59
C ALA A 79 13.35 3.79 -1.85
N ARG A 80 13.41 5.14 -1.84
CA ARG A 80 13.90 5.94 -2.98
C ARG A 80 15.42 6.11 -2.99
N ASP A 81 16.14 5.56 -2.02
CA ASP A 81 17.61 5.55 -2.01
C ASP A 81 18.13 4.59 -3.10
N PRO A 82 18.76 5.08 -4.19
CA PRO A 82 19.28 4.23 -5.26
C PRO A 82 20.39 3.29 -4.79
N ASP A 83 21.05 3.55 -3.67
CA ASP A 83 22.17 2.74 -3.18
C ASP A 83 21.72 1.38 -2.60
N ARG A 84 20.42 1.23 -2.29
CA ARG A 84 19.86 -0.04 -1.79
C ARG A 84 19.36 -1.01 -2.86
N ARG A 85 19.30 -0.59 -4.14
CA ARG A 85 18.89 -1.46 -5.26
C ARG A 85 20.01 -2.39 -5.77
N GLY A 86 21.21 -2.35 -5.16
CA GLY A 86 22.43 -2.98 -5.67
C GLY A 86 22.95 -4.22 -4.94
N GLU A 87 22.36 -4.66 -3.84
CA GLU A 87 22.88 -5.81 -3.06
C GLU A 87 21.96 -7.03 -3.17
N GLY A 88 21.89 -7.62 -4.35
CA GLY A 88 21.02 -8.78 -4.57
C GLY A 88 21.17 -9.45 -5.93
N SER A 89 22.37 -9.49 -6.51
CA SER A 89 22.63 -10.41 -7.61
C SER A 89 24.04 -10.96 -7.50
N LYS A 90 24.12 -12.22 -7.08
CA LYS A 90 25.26 -13.10 -7.31
C LYS A 90 24.73 -14.45 -7.74
#